data_AF-A0A3D4B3W7-F1
#
_entry.id   AF-A0A3D4B3W7-F1
#
_cell.length_a   1.000
_cell.length_b   1.000
_cell.length_c   1.000
_cell.angle_alpha   90.00
_cell.angle_beta   90.00
_cell.angle_gamma   90.00
#
_symmetry.space_group_name_H-M   'P 1'
#
loop_
_entity.id
_entity.type
_entity.pdbx_description
1 polymer ?
#
loop_
_entity_poly.entity_id
_entity_poly.type
_entity_poly.pdbx_seq_one_letter_code
_entity_poly.pdbx_strand_id
1 'polypeptide(L)'
;MISQDEYFIGVTLISVLLAIVLLIFLNRYRRDNTRLRETEGKLRQNEQELQSSLAVTERQAQELQVLNQVRTTLARELDLSALIRTVVEVTPQTFGYTQVSLYLLEGDDLMLQHQIGYDSVIERIPIAEGVSGRVVRTGQPIFLEDVREDRHF
;
A
#
# COMPACT_ATOMS: atom_id res chain seq x y z
N MET A 1 -49.24 -65.49 -28.50
CA MET A 1 -48.98 -65.67 -27.06
C MET A 1 -47.48 -65.52 -26.90
N ILE A 2 -47.00 -64.34 -26.48
CA ILE A 2 -45.56 -64.05 -26.33
C ILE A 2 -45.09 -64.76 -25.06
N SER A 3 -43.98 -65.49 -25.12
CA SER A 3 -43.44 -66.24 -23.99
C SER A 3 -42.96 -65.29 -22.89
N GLN A 4 -43.13 -65.66 -21.61
CA GLN A 4 -42.67 -64.87 -20.45
C GLN A 4 -41.17 -64.50 -20.54
N ASP A 5 -40.37 -65.35 -21.18
CA ASP A 5 -38.94 -65.12 -21.40
C ASP A 5 -38.65 -63.96 -22.37
N GLU A 6 -39.46 -63.78 -23.42
CA GLU A 6 -39.30 -62.69 -24.39
C GLU A 6 -39.62 -61.32 -23.77
N TYR A 7 -40.59 -61.28 -22.84
CA TYR A 7 -40.94 -60.04 -22.12
C TYR A 7 -39.84 -59.62 -21.15
N PHE A 8 -39.24 -60.59 -20.43
CA PHE A 8 -38.14 -60.33 -19.51
C PHE A 8 -36.91 -59.77 -20.24
N ILE A 9 -36.54 -60.39 -21.37
CA ILE A 9 -35.42 -59.94 -22.21
C ILE A 9 -35.67 -58.51 -22.71
N GLY A 10 -36.87 -58.22 -23.22
CA GLY A 10 -37.24 -56.88 -23.71
C GLY A 10 -37.15 -55.80 -22.63
N VAL A 11 -37.66 -56.07 -21.42
CA VAL A 11 -37.61 -55.12 -20.29
C VAL A 11 -36.17 -54.87 -19.85
N THR A 12 -35.33 -55.92 -19.76
CA THR A 12 -33.91 -55.73 -19.44
C THR A 12 -33.19 -54.91 -20.50
N LEU A 13 -33.42 -55.15 -21.79
CA LEU A 13 -32.81 -54.37 -22.88
C LEU A 13 -33.18 -52.89 -22.83
N ILE A 14 -34.46 -52.58 -22.59
CA ILE A 14 -34.92 -51.19 -22.45
C ILE A 14 -34.28 -50.53 -21.23
N SER A 15 -34.17 -51.25 -20.10
CA SER A 15 -33.55 -50.70 -18.88
C SER A 15 -32.06 -50.38 -19.08
N VAL A 16 -31.33 -51.26 -19.80
CA VAL A 16 -29.91 -51.05 -20.11
C VAL A 16 -29.73 -49.88 -21.06
N LEU A 17 -30.57 -49.78 -22.10
CA LEU A 17 -30.53 -48.66 -23.03
C LEU A 17 -30.80 -47.32 -22.31
N LEU A 18 -31.81 -47.30 -21.43
CA LEU A 18 -32.15 -46.13 -20.62
C LEU A 18 -30.97 -45.72 -19.72
N ALA A 19 -30.32 -46.70 -19.06
CA ALA A 19 -29.17 -46.45 -18.21
C ALA A 19 -27.99 -45.86 -19.00
N ILE A 20 -27.71 -46.36 -20.21
CA ILE A 20 -26.65 -45.84 -21.09
C ILE A 20 -26.96 -44.40 -21.52
N VAL A 21 -28.18 -44.11 -21.95
CA VAL A 21 -28.60 -42.76 -22.36
C VAL A 21 -28.50 -41.78 -21.18
N LEU A 22 -28.95 -42.20 -19.99
CA LEU A 22 -28.82 -41.40 -18.77
C LEU A 22 -27.35 -41.14 -18.43
N LEU A 23 -26.49 -42.14 -18.55
CA LEU A 23 -25.05 -42.00 -18.34
C LEU A 23 -24.42 -40.99 -19.29
N ILE A 24 -24.74 -41.06 -20.58
CA ILE A 24 -24.26 -40.13 -21.60
C ILE A 24 -24.72 -38.71 -21.28
N PHE A 25 -26.00 -38.55 -20.93
CA PHE A 25 -26.58 -37.25 -20.59
C PHE A 25 -25.94 -36.65 -19.33
N LEU A 26 -25.79 -37.43 -18.26
CA LEU A 26 -25.13 -37.01 -17.02
C LEU A 26 -23.67 -36.65 -17.26
N ASN A 27 -22.96 -37.41 -18.10
CA ASN A 27 -21.56 -37.12 -18.41
C ASN A 27 -21.43 -35.82 -19.23
N ARG A 28 -22.33 -35.58 -20.21
CA ARG A 28 -22.36 -34.31 -20.95
C ARG A 28 -22.71 -33.13 -20.06
N TYR A 29 -23.73 -33.27 -19.22
CA TYR A 29 -24.13 -32.22 -18.28
C TYR A 29 -23.00 -31.89 -17.29
N ARG A 30 -22.25 -32.89 -16.81
CA ARG A 30 -21.06 -32.65 -15.97
C ARG A 30 -19.96 -31.89 -16.73
N ARG A 31 -19.70 -32.25 -17.98
CA ARG A 31 -18.60 -31.71 -18.80
C ARG A 31 -18.81 -30.26 -19.25
N ASP A 32 -20.06 -29.85 -19.50
CA ASP A 32 -20.38 -28.46 -19.86
C ASP A 32 -20.33 -27.54 -18.63
N ASN A 33 -20.79 -28.02 -17.48
CA ASN A 33 -20.72 -27.26 -16.23
C ASN A 33 -19.29 -26.98 -15.75
N THR A 34 -18.34 -27.89 -16.00
CA THR A 34 -16.93 -27.65 -15.64
C THR A 34 -16.30 -26.54 -16.48
N ARG A 35 -16.59 -26.51 -17.79
CA ARG A 35 -16.03 -25.50 -18.72
C ARG A 35 -16.53 -24.09 -18.43
N LEU A 36 -17.83 -23.95 -18.11
CA LEU A 36 -18.41 -22.68 -17.71
C LEU A 36 -17.77 -22.17 -16.42
N ARG A 37 -17.66 -23.03 -15.40
CA ARG A 37 -17.02 -22.68 -14.12
C ARG A 37 -15.55 -22.30 -14.26
N GLU A 38 -14.80 -22.97 -15.12
CA GLU A 38 -13.41 -22.62 -15.43
C GLU A 38 -13.32 -21.25 -16.11
N THR A 39 -14.24 -20.95 -17.02
CA THR A 39 -14.27 -19.67 -17.75
C THR A 39 -14.65 -18.52 -16.83
N GLU A 40 -15.68 -18.72 -15.99
CA GLU A 40 -16.06 -17.78 -14.94
C GLU A 40 -14.93 -17.57 -13.93
N GLY A 41 -14.23 -18.63 -13.54
CA GLY A 41 -13.05 -18.55 -12.67
C GLY A 41 -11.94 -17.71 -13.29
N LYS A 42 -11.61 -17.94 -14.57
CA LYS A 42 -10.61 -17.16 -15.31
C LYS A 42 -11.04 -15.70 -15.52
N LEU A 43 -12.31 -15.45 -15.81
CA LEU A 43 -12.85 -14.09 -15.95
C LEU A 43 -12.77 -13.33 -14.62
N ARG A 44 -13.18 -13.96 -13.52
CA ARG A 44 -13.06 -13.37 -12.18
C ARG A 44 -11.62 -13.10 -11.80
N GLN A 45 -10.72 -14.02 -12.11
CA GLN A 45 -9.29 -13.83 -11.87
C GLN A 45 -8.75 -12.65 -12.69
N ASN A 46 -9.01 -12.61 -14.00
CA ASN A 46 -8.60 -11.49 -14.85
C ASN A 46 -9.20 -10.16 -14.39
N GLU A 47 -10.46 -10.15 -13.96
CA GLU A 47 -11.13 -8.97 -13.44
C GLU A 47 -10.46 -8.48 -12.14
N GLN A 48 -10.13 -9.38 -11.22
CA GLN A 48 -9.39 -9.07 -10.01
C GLN A 48 -7.97 -8.56 -10.31
N GLU A 49 -7.27 -9.21 -11.23
CA GLU A 49 -5.95 -8.79 -11.69
C GLU A 49 -6.01 -7.39 -12.30
N LEU A 50 -7.00 -7.11 -13.16
CA LEU A 50 -7.22 -5.79 -13.74
C LEU A 50 -7.54 -4.75 -12.66
N GLN A 51 -8.45 -5.04 -11.73
CA GLN A 51 -8.77 -4.14 -10.62
C GLN A 51 -7.53 -3.84 -9.75
N SER A 52 -6.71 -4.86 -9.45
CA SER A 52 -5.48 -4.67 -8.70
C SER A 52 -4.46 -3.82 -9.45
N SER A 53 -4.31 -4.04 -10.77
CA SER A 53 -3.41 -3.25 -11.62
C SER A 53 -3.88 -1.81 -11.77
N LEU A 54 -5.19 -1.59 -11.86
CA LEU A 54 -5.79 -0.25 -11.90
C LEU A 54 -5.56 0.48 -10.58
N ALA A 55 -5.82 -0.16 -9.43
CA ALA A 55 -5.57 0.43 -8.12
C ALA A 55 -4.09 0.80 -7.92
N VAL A 56 -3.15 -0.05 -8.38
CA VAL A 56 -1.71 0.27 -8.37
C VAL A 56 -1.39 1.45 -9.28
N THR A 57 -1.96 1.50 -10.48
CA THR A 57 -1.74 2.58 -11.45
C THR A 57 -2.32 3.91 -10.95
N GLU A 58 -3.52 3.90 -10.37
CA GLU A 58 -4.15 5.06 -9.76
C GLU A 58 -3.32 5.58 -8.58
N ARG A 59 -2.81 4.67 -7.74
CA ARG A 59 -1.90 5.03 -6.65
C ARG A 59 -0.61 5.67 -7.17
N GLN A 60 0.01 5.09 -8.20
CA GLN A 60 1.21 5.65 -8.83
C GLN A 60 0.93 7.02 -9.44
N ALA A 61 -0.23 7.20 -10.10
CA ALA A 61 -0.65 8.49 -10.66
C ALA A 61 -0.88 9.53 -9.56
N GLN A 62 -1.49 9.16 -8.43
CA GLN A 62 -1.64 10.02 -7.26
C GLN A 62 -0.28 10.40 -6.65
N GLU A 63 0.63 9.44 -6.47
CA GLU A 63 1.99 9.68 -5.97
C GLU A 63 2.76 10.64 -6.89
N LEU A 64 2.68 10.44 -8.22
CA LEU A 64 3.25 11.34 -9.21
C LEU A 64 2.59 12.72 -9.18
N GLN A 65 1.27 12.80 -9.03
CA GLN A 65 0.55 14.07 -8.92
C GLN A 65 0.97 14.83 -7.67
N VAL A 66 1.11 14.16 -6.52
CA VAL A 66 1.61 14.75 -5.27
C VAL A 66 3.06 15.21 -5.44
N LEU A 67 3.93 14.37 -6.01
CA LEU A 67 5.32 14.76 -6.29
C LEU A 67 5.39 15.95 -7.25
N ASN A 68 4.53 16.00 -8.26
CA ASN A 68 4.48 17.10 -9.21
C ASN A 68 3.87 18.36 -8.59
N GLN A 69 2.90 18.22 -7.69
CA GLN A 69 2.34 19.31 -6.89
C GLN A 69 3.41 19.87 -5.95
N VAL A 70 4.13 19.02 -5.22
CA VAL A 70 5.27 19.39 -4.37
C VAL A 70 6.33 20.08 -5.22
N ARG A 71 6.74 19.52 -6.37
CA ARG A 71 7.70 20.14 -7.30
C ARG A 71 7.22 21.47 -7.85
N THR A 72 5.93 21.60 -8.19
CA THR A 72 5.36 22.84 -8.72
C THR A 72 5.24 23.90 -7.65
N THR A 73 4.89 23.52 -6.42
CA THR A 73 5.00 24.40 -5.26
C THR A 73 6.46 24.82 -5.07
N LEU A 74 7.42 23.86 -5.07
CA LEU A 74 8.90 24.05 -5.06
C LEU A 74 9.40 25.02 -6.12
N ALA A 75 8.86 24.93 -7.33
CA ALA A 75 9.30 25.71 -8.48
C ALA A 75 8.64 27.09 -8.63
N ARG A 76 7.59 27.41 -7.87
CA ARG A 76 6.82 28.66 -8.00
C ARG A 76 7.32 29.82 -7.14
N GLU A 77 8.56 29.77 -6.66
CA GLU A 77 9.07 30.54 -5.50
C GLU A 77 8.38 30.07 -4.22
N LEU A 78 8.89 29.01 -3.57
CA LEU A 78 8.50 28.80 -2.18
C LEU A 78 9.13 29.87 -1.34
N ASP A 79 8.27 30.58 -0.64
CA ASP A 79 8.54 30.92 0.73
C ASP A 79 8.91 29.63 1.50
N LEU A 80 10.21 29.30 1.52
CA LEU A 80 10.79 28.18 2.25
C LEU A 80 10.33 28.21 3.72
N SER A 81 10.10 29.41 4.25
CA SER A 81 9.52 29.63 5.57
C SER A 81 8.13 29.02 5.71
N ALA A 82 7.25 29.16 4.71
CA ALA A 82 5.90 28.62 4.74
C ALA A 82 5.86 27.08 4.74
N LEU A 83 6.76 26.43 3.98
CA LEU A 83 6.89 24.98 4.00
C LEU A 83 7.44 24.47 5.33
N ILE A 84 8.49 25.10 5.84
CA ILE A 84 9.09 24.73 7.13
C ILE A 84 8.06 24.84 8.25
N ARG A 85 7.29 25.94 8.26
CA ARG A 85 6.18 26.14 9.18
C ARG A 85 5.17 24.99 9.09
N THR A 86 4.73 24.65 7.88
CA THR A 86 3.75 23.56 7.66
C THR A 86 4.28 22.22 8.20
N VAL A 87 5.54 21.88 7.93
CA VAL A 87 6.15 20.62 8.41
C VAL A 87 6.20 20.58 9.94
N VAL A 88 6.68 21.66 10.57
CA VAL A 88 6.81 21.73 12.03
C VAL A 88 5.45 21.75 12.73
N GLU A 89 4.41 22.33 12.12
CA GLU A 89 3.04 22.35 12.65
C GLU A 89 2.31 20.99 12.51
N VAL A 90 2.51 20.25 11.42
CA VAL A 90 1.82 18.96 11.17
C VAL A 90 2.45 17.79 11.93
N THR A 91 3.77 17.83 12.16
CA THR A 91 4.53 16.77 12.85
C THR A 91 3.97 16.43 14.25
N PRO A 92 3.77 17.38 15.18
CA PRO A 92 3.25 17.08 16.52
C PRO A 92 1.81 16.55 16.48
N GLN A 93 0.97 17.04 15.57
CA GLN A 93 -0.42 16.58 15.41
C GLN A 93 -0.50 15.12 14.93
N THR A 94 0.43 14.72 14.07
CA THR A 94 0.46 13.39 13.45
C THR A 94 1.08 12.34 14.36
N PHE A 95 2.15 12.69 15.07
CA PHE A 95 2.98 11.73 15.82
C PHE A 95 2.91 11.89 17.34
N GLY A 96 2.22 12.92 17.85
CA GLY A 96 2.06 13.15 19.29
C GLY A 96 3.32 13.72 19.97
N TYR A 97 4.28 14.25 19.22
CA TYR A 97 5.45 14.92 19.79
C TYR A 97 5.06 16.24 20.45
N THR A 98 5.61 16.52 21.63
CA THR A 98 5.33 17.75 22.38
C THR A 98 6.21 18.92 21.97
N GLN A 99 7.39 18.64 21.41
CA GLN A 99 8.42 19.62 21.06
C GLN A 99 9.01 19.27 19.69
N VAL A 100 8.95 20.21 18.75
CA VAL A 100 9.46 20.03 17.38
C VAL A 100 10.12 21.33 16.93
N SER A 101 11.30 21.23 16.31
CA SER A 101 12.03 22.39 15.77
C SER A 101 12.76 22.00 14.49
N LEU A 102 12.82 22.92 13.53
CA LEU A 102 13.57 22.74 12.28
C LEU A 102 14.60 23.86 12.12
N TYR A 103 15.82 23.45 11.78
CA TYR A 103 16.96 24.33 11.52
C TYR A 103 17.42 24.18 10.06
N LEU A 104 17.94 25.25 9.48
CA LEU A 104 18.68 25.21 8.22
C LEU A 104 20.16 25.42 8.48
N LEU A 105 20.99 24.78 7.67
CA LEU A 105 22.44 24.95 7.74
C LEU A 105 22.85 26.24 7.02
N GLU A 106 23.51 27.13 7.74
CA GLU A 106 24.11 28.37 7.24
C GLU A 106 25.58 28.42 7.66
N GLY A 107 26.49 28.10 6.74
CA GLY A 107 27.92 27.95 7.06
C GLY A 107 28.14 26.79 8.02
N ASP A 108 28.69 27.09 9.21
CA ASP A 108 28.98 26.10 10.27
C ASP A 108 27.92 26.12 11.40
N ASP A 109 26.78 26.77 11.17
CA ASP A 109 25.72 26.92 12.16
C ASP A 109 24.37 26.40 11.64
N LEU A 110 23.61 25.77 12.53
CA LEU A 110 22.20 25.45 12.34
C LEU A 110 21.37 26.62 12.86
N MET A 111 20.65 27.28 11.95
CA MET A 111 19.82 28.45 12.22
C MET A 111 18.35 28.05 12.31
N LEU A 112 17.72 28.34 13.45
CA LEU A 112 16.33 27.99 13.70
C LEU A 112 15.41 28.70 12.72
N GLN A 113 14.49 27.94 12.13
CA GLN A 113 13.48 28.48 11.21
C GLN A 113 12.08 28.45 11.82
N HIS A 114 11.73 27.36 12.51
CA HIS A 114 10.44 27.26 13.22
C HIS A 114 10.49 26.24 14.35
N GLN A 115 9.70 26.46 15.41
CA GLN A 115 9.56 25.55 16.55
C GLN A 115 8.15 25.59 17.15
N ILE A 116 7.77 24.50 17.80
CA ILE A 116 6.58 24.39 18.65
C ILE A 116 6.95 23.69 19.96
N GLY A 117 6.39 24.18 21.06
CA GLY A 117 6.41 23.52 22.37
C GLY A 117 7.63 23.84 23.25
N TYR A 118 8.59 24.63 22.77
CA TYR A 118 9.74 25.06 23.56
C TYR A 118 9.48 26.40 24.27
N ASP A 119 9.70 26.43 25.59
CA ASP A 119 9.68 27.66 26.40
C ASP A 119 10.98 28.49 26.24
N SER A 120 12.10 27.81 26.04
CA SER A 120 13.40 28.41 25.78
C SER A 120 13.87 27.98 24.39
N VAL A 121 14.04 28.98 23.52
CA VAL A 121 14.35 28.77 22.11
C VAL A 121 15.85 28.92 21.87
N ILE A 122 16.45 27.93 21.21
CA ILE A 122 17.85 27.97 20.77
C ILE A 122 17.85 28.43 19.32
N GLU A 123 18.28 29.65 19.04
CA GLU A 123 18.26 30.21 17.68
C GLU A 123 19.39 29.66 16.79
N ARG A 124 20.52 29.28 17.40
CA ARG A 124 21.74 28.87 16.70
C ARG A 124 22.41 27.68 17.39
N ILE A 125 22.77 26.66 16.62
CA ILE A 125 23.52 25.49 17.11
C ILE A 125 24.77 25.27 16.23
N PRO A 126 25.99 25.38 16.78
CA PRO A 126 27.21 25.09 16.04
C PRO A 126 27.26 23.63 15.60
N ILE A 127 27.60 23.37 14.33
CA ILE A 127 27.65 21.98 13.81
C ILE A 127 28.77 21.16 14.42
N ALA A 128 29.72 21.76 15.13
CA ALA A 128 30.82 21.05 15.79
C ALA A 128 30.34 20.26 17.02
N GLU A 129 29.21 20.64 17.61
CA GLU A 129 28.77 20.20 18.93
C GLU A 129 27.36 19.59 18.90
N GLY A 130 26.99 18.92 19.99
CA GLY A 130 25.65 18.42 20.21
C GLY A 130 25.20 17.29 19.27
N VAL A 131 23.96 16.85 19.48
CA VAL A 131 23.30 15.79 18.70
C VAL A 131 22.98 16.28 17.28
N SER A 132 22.43 17.49 17.15
CA SER A 132 22.06 18.07 15.85
C SER A 132 23.27 18.25 14.92
N GLY A 133 24.40 18.70 15.46
CA GLY A 133 25.65 18.79 14.70
C GLY A 133 26.15 17.42 14.23
N ARG A 134 26.01 16.36 15.06
CA ARG A 134 26.35 14.99 14.62
C ARG A 134 25.47 14.49 13.49
N VAL A 135 24.17 14.77 13.51
CA VAL A 135 23.26 14.43 12.40
C VAL A 135 23.73 15.08 11.09
N VAL A 136 24.10 16.37 11.14
CA VAL A 136 24.65 17.07 9.96
C VAL A 136 25.95 16.43 9.47
N ARG A 137 26.91 16.17 10.37
CA ARG A 137 28.22 15.62 9.99
C ARG A 137 28.16 14.19 9.46
N THR A 138 27.23 13.39 9.96
CA THR A 138 27.09 11.96 9.57
C THR A 138 26.09 11.75 8.44
N GLY A 139 25.14 12.67 8.25
CA GLY A 139 24.02 12.51 7.35
C GLY A 139 23.04 11.40 7.75
N GLN A 140 23.10 10.92 8.99
CA GLN A 140 22.26 9.82 9.50
C GLN A 140 21.32 10.32 10.61
N PRO A 141 20.06 9.84 10.63
CA PRO A 141 19.15 10.16 11.73
C PRO A 141 19.63 9.54 13.04
N ILE A 142 19.45 10.27 14.14
CA ILE A 142 19.80 9.82 15.50
C ILE A 142 18.52 9.82 16.34
N PHE A 143 18.26 8.70 17.01
CA PHE A 143 17.21 8.56 18.02
C PHE A 143 17.87 8.29 19.38
N LEU A 144 17.46 9.02 20.40
CA LEU A 144 17.93 8.88 21.77
C LEU A 144 16.73 8.72 22.70
N GLU A 145 16.74 7.69 23.54
CA GLU A 145 15.69 7.48 24.55
C GLU A 145 15.80 8.51 25.69
N ASP A 146 17.02 8.80 26.13
CA ASP A 146 17.32 9.86 27.08
C ASP A 146 18.54 10.66 26.61
N VAL A 147 18.32 11.94 26.35
CA VAL A 147 19.37 12.83 25.84
C VAL A 147 20.47 13.09 26.87
N ARG A 148 20.19 12.94 28.17
CA ARG A 148 21.15 13.17 29.27
C ARG A 148 22.21 12.07 29.37
N GLU A 149 21.93 10.91 28.80
CA GLU A 149 22.86 9.78 28.76
C GLU A 149 23.85 9.89 27.60
N ASP A 150 23.59 10.78 26.65
CA ASP A 150 24.48 11.04 25.54
C ASP A 150 25.66 11.91 26.00
N ARG A 151 26.88 11.36 25.94
CA ARG A 151 28.12 12.03 26.37
C ARG A 151 28.47 13.29 25.56
N HIS A 152 27.77 13.50 24.45
CA HIS A 152 28.00 14.56 23.51
C HIS A 152 26.75 15.45 23.34
N PHE A 153 25.84 15.42 24.32
CA PHE A 153 24.74 16.37 24.47
C PHE A 153 25.15 17.59 25.28
#